data_AF-A0A966J6E6-F1
#
_entry.id   AF-A0A966J6E6-F1
#
_cell.length_a   1.000
_cell.length_b   1.000
_cell.length_c   1.000
_cell.angle_alpha   90.00
_cell.angle_beta   90.00
_cell.angle_gamma   90.00
#
_symmetry.space_group_name_H-M   'P 1'
#
loop_
_entity.id
_entity.type
_entity.pdbx_description
1 polymer ?
#
loop_
_entity_poly.entity_id
_entity_poly.type
_entity_poly.pdbx_seq_one_letter_code
_entity_poly.pdbx_strand_id
1 'polypeptide(L)'
;MLVQSIELVDFRNYGNLTVPLTAGTTAVLGQNGQGKTNLAEAISFLSGLESFRGAPNEALVRRGADRAYIRAEIVDADERRSLIECEISRSGPSRVQVNRQRLPRIRDLLGVVRTTVFSPDDLVLIKGSPGERRRFMDETLVALATRNDALRRDLDRAIRQRNVLLKQSGGRLDEAASVTLDVWDGRMAELGDRLGREREALVSRLEPLVVEAYARLAGESAELGLAYCPPWREQGLAEALA
;
A
#
# COMPACT_ATOMS: atom_id res chain seq x y z
N MET A 1 -10.48 15.51 -6.12
CA MET A 1 -10.11 14.45 -7.08
C MET A 1 -11.37 13.70 -7.48
N LEU A 2 -11.57 13.49 -8.78
CA LEU A 2 -12.70 12.78 -9.38
C LEU A 2 -12.17 11.84 -10.47
N VAL A 3 -12.56 10.58 -10.45
CA VAL A 3 -12.47 9.70 -11.61
C VAL A 3 -13.66 10.06 -12.50
N GLN A 4 -13.44 10.61 -13.70
CA GLN A 4 -14.51 10.98 -14.64
C GLN A 4 -14.94 9.83 -15.54
N SER A 5 -13.99 8.95 -15.86
CA SER A 5 -14.27 7.75 -16.64
C SER A 5 -13.27 6.67 -16.26
N ILE A 6 -13.73 5.42 -16.33
CA ILE A 6 -12.87 4.24 -16.25
C ILE A 6 -13.22 3.27 -17.37
N GLU A 7 -12.20 2.79 -18.06
CA GLU A 7 -12.25 1.78 -19.10
C GLU A 7 -11.45 0.56 -18.67
N LEU A 8 -12.03 -0.62 -18.84
CA LEU A 8 -11.45 -1.92 -18.51
C LEU A 8 -11.48 -2.80 -19.74
N VAL A 9 -10.33 -3.41 -20.08
CA VAL A 9 -10.24 -4.44 -21.12
C VAL A 9 -9.54 -5.65 -20.53
N ASP A 10 -10.18 -6.82 -20.66
CA ASP A 10 -9.67 -8.10 -20.15
C ASP A 10 -9.27 -8.08 -18.66
N PHE A 11 -9.90 -7.21 -17.84
CA PHE A 11 -9.65 -7.12 -16.41
C PHE A 11 -10.63 -8.00 -15.63
N ARG A 12 -10.13 -8.98 -14.87
CA ARG A 12 -10.90 -9.95 -14.09
C ARG A 12 -11.97 -10.66 -14.94
N ASN A 13 -13.24 -10.33 -14.73
CA ASN A 13 -14.37 -10.88 -15.48
C ASN A 13 -14.91 -9.92 -16.56
N TYR A 14 -14.33 -8.72 -16.70
CA TYR A 14 -14.69 -7.76 -17.73
C TYR A 14 -13.92 -8.06 -19.02
N GLY A 15 -14.63 -8.29 -20.13
CA GLY A 15 -14.03 -8.34 -21.46
C GLY A 15 -13.75 -6.93 -21.97
N ASN A 16 -14.77 -6.08 -21.96
CA ASN A 16 -14.67 -4.64 -22.20
C ASN A 16 -15.75 -3.94 -21.35
N LEU A 17 -15.40 -2.83 -20.71
CA LEU A 17 -16.32 -1.97 -19.98
C LEU A 17 -15.82 -0.52 -20.04
N THR A 18 -16.71 0.43 -20.34
CA THR A 18 -16.45 1.86 -20.13
C THR A 18 -17.55 2.44 -19.26
N VAL A 19 -17.17 3.08 -18.16
CA VAL A 19 -18.11 3.70 -17.20
C VAL A 19 -17.78 5.18 -17.04
N PRO A 20 -18.67 6.10 -17.43
CA PRO A 20 -18.58 7.48 -16.99
C PRO A 20 -18.98 7.59 -15.51
N LEU A 21 -18.28 8.45 -14.78
CA LEU A 21 -18.48 8.70 -13.36
C LEU A 21 -18.65 10.20 -13.13
N THR A 22 -19.51 10.55 -12.18
CA THR A 22 -19.81 11.93 -11.81
C THR A 22 -19.35 12.22 -10.38
N ALA A 23 -19.30 13.51 -10.04
CA ALA A 23 -19.08 13.91 -8.65
C ALA A 23 -20.20 13.36 -7.75
N GLY A 24 -19.82 12.99 -6.52
CA GLY A 24 -20.73 12.44 -5.52
C GLY A 24 -20.75 10.92 -5.49
N THR A 25 -21.88 10.36 -5.09
CA THR A 25 -22.02 8.92 -4.83
C THR A 25 -22.44 8.18 -6.10
N THR A 26 -21.65 7.19 -6.51
CA THR A 26 -22.03 6.23 -7.54
C THR A 26 -22.37 4.89 -6.90
N ALA A 27 -23.59 4.39 -7.11
CA ALA A 27 -24.01 3.07 -6.65
C ALA A 27 -23.92 2.04 -7.78
N VAL A 28 -23.08 1.00 -7.59
CA VAL A 28 -22.93 -0.09 -8.55
C VAL A 28 -23.75 -1.29 -8.07
N LEU A 29 -24.84 -1.59 -8.77
CA LEU A 29 -25.80 -2.62 -8.39
C LEU A 29 -25.68 -3.87 -9.27
N GLY A 30 -26.08 -5.02 -8.73
CA GLY A 30 -26.08 -6.29 -9.44
C GLY A 30 -25.93 -7.49 -8.51
N GLN A 31 -26.13 -8.69 -9.04
CA GLN A 31 -25.98 -9.93 -8.29
C GLN A 31 -24.52 -10.17 -7.85
N ASN A 32 -24.32 -11.08 -6.89
CA ASN A 32 -22.98 -11.48 -6.47
C ASN A 32 -22.23 -12.16 -7.62
N GLY A 33 -20.92 -11.93 -7.69
CA GLY A 33 -20.08 -12.45 -8.77
C GLY A 33 -20.11 -11.65 -10.08
N GLN A 34 -20.97 -10.64 -10.23
CA GLN A 34 -21.10 -9.85 -11.46
C GLN A 34 -19.98 -8.81 -11.68
N GLY A 35 -18.95 -8.78 -10.84
CA GLY A 35 -17.80 -7.88 -11.01
C GLY A 35 -17.87 -6.54 -10.29
N LYS A 36 -18.90 -6.25 -9.48
CA LYS A 36 -19.01 -5.01 -8.68
C LYS A 36 -17.71 -4.68 -7.93
N THR A 37 -17.18 -5.65 -7.19
CA THR A 37 -15.93 -5.51 -6.45
C THR A 37 -14.71 -5.41 -7.38
N ASN A 38 -14.78 -5.99 -8.59
CA ASN A 38 -13.69 -5.90 -9.59
C ASN A 38 -13.61 -4.48 -10.19
N LEU A 39 -14.74 -3.79 -10.36
CA LEU A 39 -14.73 -2.38 -10.75
C LEU A 39 -14.09 -1.51 -9.67
N ALA A 40 -14.46 -1.71 -8.40
CA ALA A 40 -13.81 -1.03 -7.28
C ALA A 40 -12.31 -1.36 -7.18
N GLU A 41 -11.94 -2.61 -7.44
CA GLU A 41 -10.54 -3.06 -7.49
C GLU A 41 -9.77 -2.36 -8.61
N ALA A 42 -10.36 -2.19 -9.80
CA ALA A 42 -9.70 -1.47 -10.88
C ALA A 42 -9.43 0.00 -10.52
N ILE A 43 -10.39 0.68 -9.88
CA ILE A 43 -10.22 2.07 -9.42
C ILE A 43 -9.10 2.16 -8.38
N SER A 44 -9.11 1.28 -7.37
CA SER A 44 -8.08 1.26 -6.33
C SER A 44 -6.70 0.85 -6.86
N PHE A 45 -6.65 -0.05 -7.85
CA PHE A 45 -5.40 -0.45 -8.47
C PHE A 45 -4.67 0.75 -9.08
N LEU A 46 -5.38 1.77 -9.58
CA LEU A 46 -4.76 2.98 -10.13
C LEU A 46 -4.04 3.85 -9.08
N SER A 47 -4.28 3.68 -7.78
CA SER A 47 -3.56 4.43 -6.74
C SER A 47 -2.30 3.72 -6.23
N GLY A 48 -2.32 2.38 -6.21
CA GLY A 48 -1.26 1.57 -5.56
C GLY A 48 -0.56 0.56 -6.47
N LEU A 49 -1.10 0.28 -7.66
CA LEU A 49 -0.70 -0.80 -8.59
C LEU A 49 -0.70 -2.19 -7.97
N GLU A 50 -1.52 -2.37 -6.94
CA GLU A 50 -1.70 -3.61 -6.21
C GLU A 50 -3.20 -3.84 -5.98
N SER A 51 -3.59 -5.12 -5.96
CA SER A 51 -4.95 -5.51 -5.60
C SER A 51 -5.14 -5.32 -4.09
N PHE A 52 -6.20 -4.61 -3.68
CA PHE A 52 -6.57 -4.54 -2.27
C PHE A 52 -6.98 -5.89 -1.68
N ARG A 53 -7.20 -6.92 -2.52
CA ARG A 53 -7.46 -8.30 -2.09
C ARG A 53 -6.18 -9.14 -1.99
N GLY A 54 -5.01 -8.55 -2.20
CA GLY A 54 -3.72 -9.24 -2.22
C GLY A 54 -3.55 -10.20 -3.40
N ALA A 55 -4.37 -10.08 -4.45
CA ALA A 55 -4.27 -10.95 -5.61
C ALA A 55 -3.03 -10.62 -6.46
N PRO A 56 -2.29 -11.62 -6.96
CA PRO A 56 -1.18 -11.38 -7.88
C PRO A 56 -1.69 -10.82 -9.22
N ASN A 57 -0.84 -10.08 -9.93
CA ASN A 57 -1.19 -9.43 -11.19
C ASN A 57 -1.77 -10.39 -12.24
N GLU A 58 -1.26 -11.62 -12.32
CA GLU A 58 -1.77 -12.65 -13.23
C GLU A 58 -3.26 -12.97 -13.01
N ALA A 59 -3.73 -12.89 -11.75
CA ALA A 59 -5.12 -13.14 -11.39
C ALA A 59 -6.04 -11.96 -11.72
N LEU A 60 -5.47 -10.80 -12.05
CA LEU A 60 -6.20 -9.63 -12.54
C LEU A 60 -6.48 -9.72 -14.04
N VAL A 61 -5.78 -10.59 -14.77
CA VAL A 61 -5.97 -10.79 -16.21
C VAL A 61 -7.06 -11.83 -16.47
N ARG A 62 -8.03 -11.46 -17.30
CA ARG A 62 -9.16 -12.33 -17.68
C ARG A 62 -8.65 -13.64 -18.27
N ARG A 63 -9.30 -14.74 -17.89
CA ARG A 63 -8.95 -16.08 -18.42
C ARG A 63 -9.00 -16.09 -19.95
N GLY A 64 -7.95 -16.62 -20.56
CA GLY A 64 -7.79 -16.65 -22.02
C GLY A 64 -7.15 -15.39 -22.63
N ALA A 65 -6.89 -14.35 -21.84
CA ALA A 65 -6.14 -13.16 -22.28
C ALA A 65 -4.71 -13.16 -21.70
N ASP A 66 -3.78 -12.54 -22.41
CA ASP A 66 -2.38 -12.37 -21.98
C ASP A 66 -2.14 -11.07 -21.20
N ARG A 67 -3.01 -10.08 -21.40
CA ARG A 67 -2.91 -8.74 -20.82
C ARG A 67 -4.29 -8.22 -20.43
N ALA A 68 -4.30 -7.33 -19.45
CA ALA A 68 -5.46 -6.52 -19.09
C ALA A 68 -5.08 -5.04 -19.12
N TYR A 69 -6.07 -4.18 -19.36
CA TYR A 69 -5.90 -2.74 -19.38
C TYR A 69 -6.89 -2.07 -18.44
N ILE A 70 -6.39 -1.12 -17.67
CA ILE A 70 -7.20 -0.18 -16.89
C ILE A 70 -6.82 1.21 -17.37
N ARG A 71 -7.80 1.97 -17.86
CA ARG A 71 -7.62 3.36 -18.28
C ARG A 71 -8.58 4.24 -17.52
N ALA A 72 -8.13 5.38 -17.03
CA ALA A 72 -9.01 6.32 -16.35
C ALA A 72 -8.63 7.78 -16.62
N GLU A 73 -9.66 8.63 -16.70
CA GLU A 73 -9.50 10.08 -16.70
C GLU A 73 -9.77 10.61 -15.31
N ILE A 74 -8.80 11.33 -14.76
CA ILE A 74 -8.82 11.89 -13.40
C ILE A 74 -8.83 13.42 -13.51
N VAL A 75 -9.64 14.05 -12.67
CA VAL A 75 -9.63 15.51 -12.45
C VAL A 75 -9.25 15.80 -11.01
N ASP A 76 -8.22 16.60 -10.78
CA ASP A 76 -7.82 17.01 -9.43
C ASP A 76 -8.65 18.20 -8.90
N ALA A 77 -8.26 18.77 -7.76
CA ALA A 77 -8.96 19.92 -7.18
C ALA A 77 -8.74 21.23 -7.96
N ASP A 78 -7.66 21.30 -8.75
CA ASP A 78 -7.27 22.45 -9.57
C ASP A 78 -7.78 22.31 -11.02
N GLU A 79 -8.77 21.43 -11.25
CA GLU A 79 -9.34 21.06 -12.55
C GLU A 79 -8.35 20.47 -13.57
N ARG A 80 -7.15 20.07 -13.13
CA ARG A 80 -6.16 19.47 -14.02
C ARG A 80 -6.57 18.05 -14.35
N ARG A 81 -6.52 17.75 -15.66
CA ARG A 81 -6.85 16.42 -16.19
C ARG A 81 -5.60 15.57 -16.31
N SER A 82 -5.71 14.33 -15.86
CA SER A 82 -4.68 13.30 -16.04
C SER A 82 -5.31 12.05 -16.63
N LEU A 83 -4.71 11.53 -17.70
CA LEU A 83 -5.01 10.23 -18.25
C LEU A 83 -4.06 9.20 -17.65
N ILE A 84 -4.58 8.16 -17.02
CA ILE A 84 -3.78 7.07 -16.47
C ILE A 84 -4.11 5.80 -17.23
N GLU A 85 -3.07 5.09 -17.66
CA GLU A 85 -3.19 3.86 -18.42
C GLU A 85 -2.27 2.80 -17.80
N CYS A 86 -2.85 1.70 -17.34
CA CYS A 86 -2.15 0.57 -16.75
C CYS A 86 -2.35 -0.67 -17.61
N GLU A 87 -1.26 -1.19 -18.15
CA GLU A 87 -1.18 -2.51 -18.77
C GLU A 87 -0.69 -3.52 -17.72
N ILE A 88 -1.51 -4.53 -17.44
CA ILE A 88 -1.20 -5.62 -16.54
C ILE A 88 -0.91 -6.86 -17.40
N SER A 89 0.32 -7.36 -17.32
CA SER A 89 0.70 -8.57 -18.05
C SER A 89 0.49 -9.81 -17.19
N ARG A 90 -0.06 -10.89 -17.76
CA ARG A 90 -0.17 -12.20 -17.10
C ARG A 90 1.22 -12.75 -16.76
N SER A 91 2.17 -12.56 -17.68
CA SER A 91 3.57 -12.90 -17.51
C SER A 91 4.45 -11.74 -17.97
N GLY A 92 5.50 -11.43 -17.20
CA GLY A 92 6.41 -10.33 -17.52
C GLY A 92 5.98 -8.98 -16.91
N PRO A 93 6.66 -7.89 -17.30
CA PRO A 93 6.49 -6.60 -16.63
C PRO A 93 5.21 -5.90 -17.06
N SER A 94 4.44 -5.43 -16.08
CA SER A 94 3.36 -4.45 -16.27
C SER A 94 3.91 -3.08 -16.65
N ARG A 95 3.08 -2.24 -17.29
CA ARG A 95 3.44 -0.89 -17.72
C ARG A 95 2.40 0.11 -17.24
N VAL A 96 2.86 1.30 -16.86
CA VAL A 96 1.98 2.40 -16.46
C VAL A 96 2.38 3.66 -17.20
N GLN A 97 1.38 4.40 -17.65
CA GLN A 97 1.54 5.67 -18.33
C GLN A 97 0.65 6.72 -17.66
N VAL A 98 1.16 7.95 -17.57
CA VAL A 98 0.39 9.13 -17.20
C VAL A 98 0.52 10.12 -18.34
N ASN A 99 -0.61 10.57 -18.89
CA ASN A 99 -0.65 11.43 -20.08
C ASN A 99 0.19 10.86 -21.23
N ARG A 100 0.07 9.54 -21.47
CA ARG A 100 0.83 8.76 -22.47
C ARG A 100 2.35 8.70 -22.25
N GLN A 101 2.87 9.29 -21.19
CA GLN A 101 4.26 9.19 -20.81
C GLN A 101 4.46 8.00 -19.87
N ARG A 102 5.39 7.11 -20.22
CA ARG A 102 5.70 5.93 -19.41
C ARG A 102 6.31 6.35 -18.08
N LEU A 103 5.73 5.86 -16.98
CA LEU A 103 6.33 6.02 -15.67
C LEU A 103 7.51 5.03 -15.53
N PRO A 104 8.73 5.52 -15.24
CA PRO A 104 9.87 4.65 -15.02
C PRO A 104 9.79 3.92 -13.68
N ARG A 105 9.09 4.50 -12.68
CA ARG A 105 8.98 3.94 -11.33
C ARG A 105 7.52 4.00 -10.87
N ILE A 106 7.05 2.91 -10.26
CA ILE A 106 5.72 2.80 -9.65
C ILE A 106 5.42 3.97 -8.70
N ARG A 107 6.42 4.40 -7.93
CA ARG A 107 6.29 5.51 -6.97
C ARG A 107 5.86 6.82 -7.61
N ASP A 108 6.13 7.01 -8.90
CA ASP A 108 5.83 8.26 -9.61
C ASP A 108 4.31 8.39 -9.85
N LEU A 109 3.55 7.30 -9.67
CA LEU A 109 2.09 7.30 -9.64
C LEU A 109 1.53 7.73 -8.28
N LEU A 110 2.32 7.62 -7.20
CA LEU A 110 1.86 7.93 -5.85
C LEU A 110 1.47 9.41 -5.77
N GLY A 111 0.20 9.65 -5.42
CA GLY A 111 -0.35 11.00 -5.33
C GLY A 111 -1.06 11.50 -6.59
N VAL A 112 -0.95 10.80 -7.72
CA VAL A 112 -1.77 11.10 -8.92
C VAL A 112 -3.22 10.67 -8.68
N VAL A 113 -3.42 9.47 -8.10
CA VAL A 113 -4.71 8.98 -7.65
C VAL A 113 -4.61 8.58 -6.19
N ARG A 114 -5.59 8.98 -5.39
CA ARG A 114 -5.73 8.60 -3.99
C ARG A 114 -7.08 7.94 -3.77
N THR A 115 -7.07 6.66 -3.42
CA THR A 115 -8.30 5.93 -3.07
C THR A 115 -8.18 5.37 -1.66
N THR A 116 -9.29 5.38 -0.94
CA THR A 116 -9.47 4.60 0.28
C THR A 116 -10.52 3.53 -0.01
N VAL A 117 -10.20 2.28 0.31
CA VAL A 117 -11.13 1.16 0.17
C VAL A 117 -11.65 0.81 1.56
N PHE A 118 -12.96 0.68 1.68
CA PHE A 118 -13.61 0.11 2.86
C PHE A 118 -14.12 -1.27 2.48
N SER A 119 -13.64 -2.31 3.16
CA SER A 119 -13.92 -3.71 2.85
C SER A 119 -14.28 -4.49 4.11
N PRO A 120 -15.13 -5.54 4.03
CA PRO A 120 -15.31 -6.48 5.13
C PRO A 120 -14.00 -7.08 5.66
N ASP A 121 -12.98 -7.17 4.81
CA ASP A 121 -11.66 -7.71 5.16
C ASP A 121 -10.86 -6.78 6.10
N ASP A 122 -11.28 -5.53 6.29
CA ASP A 122 -10.60 -4.55 7.17
C ASP A 122 -10.58 -5.00 8.65
N LEU A 123 -11.44 -5.95 9.03
CA LEU A 123 -11.39 -6.62 10.34
C LEU A 123 -10.04 -7.28 10.63
N VAL A 124 -9.22 -7.55 9.60
CA VAL A 124 -7.85 -8.06 9.77
C VAL A 124 -6.95 -7.09 10.53
N LEU A 125 -7.23 -5.78 10.51
CA LEU A 125 -6.46 -4.81 11.32
C LEU A 125 -6.63 -5.06 12.81
N ILE A 126 -7.82 -5.52 13.21
CA ILE A 126 -8.19 -5.81 14.60
C ILE A 126 -7.80 -7.24 14.98
N LYS A 127 -8.24 -8.23 14.18
CA LYS A 127 -8.10 -9.66 14.51
C LYS A 127 -6.81 -10.31 13.98
N GLY A 128 -6.12 -9.64 13.07
CA GLY A 128 -4.95 -10.15 12.38
C GLY A 128 -3.64 -9.93 13.13
N SER A 129 -2.56 -10.33 12.47
CA SER A 129 -1.21 -10.28 13.02
C SER A 129 -0.68 -8.84 13.14
N PRO A 130 0.36 -8.60 13.96
CA PRO A 130 1.08 -7.33 13.97
C PRO A 130 1.66 -6.93 12.59
N GLY A 131 1.90 -7.91 11.70
CA GLY A 131 2.36 -7.64 10.34
C GLY A 131 1.35 -6.83 9.51
N GLU A 132 0.07 -7.11 9.66
CA GLU A 132 -1.01 -6.41 8.95
C GLU A 132 -1.15 -4.97 9.42
N ARG A 133 -1.09 -4.74 10.74
CA ARG A 133 -1.09 -3.38 11.31
C ARG A 133 0.14 -2.58 10.88
N ARG A 134 1.33 -3.20 10.83
CA ARG A 134 2.54 -2.55 10.32
C ARG A 134 2.43 -2.18 8.84
N ARG A 135 1.91 -3.10 8.01
CA ARG A 135 1.65 -2.84 6.59
C ARG A 135 0.72 -1.64 6.42
N PHE A 136 -0.41 -1.63 7.12
CA PHE A 136 -1.37 -0.53 7.11
C PHE A 136 -0.74 0.81 7.50
N MET A 137 0.03 0.85 8.60
CA MET A 137 0.73 2.06 9.02
C MET A 137 1.71 2.55 7.96
N ASP A 138 2.50 1.65 7.37
CA ASP A 138 3.50 2.00 6.36
C ASP A 138 2.86 2.52 5.08
N GLU A 139 1.82 1.85 4.59
CA GLU A 139 1.07 2.27 3.41
C GLU A 139 0.40 3.63 3.64
N THR A 140 -0.17 3.84 4.83
CA THR A 140 -0.75 5.13 5.22
C THR A 140 0.30 6.24 5.26
N LEU A 141 1.48 5.97 5.84
CA LEU A 141 2.60 6.93 5.85
C LEU A 141 3.04 7.31 4.43
N VAL A 142 3.11 6.35 3.50
CA VAL A 142 3.46 6.60 2.10
C VAL A 142 2.36 7.39 1.39
N ALA A 143 1.09 7.06 1.63
CA ALA A 143 -0.06 7.76 1.05
C ALA A 143 -0.16 9.23 1.52
N LEU A 144 0.22 9.50 2.77
CA LEU A 144 0.30 10.86 3.33
C LEU A 144 1.50 11.63 2.76
N ALA A 145 2.67 11.00 2.65
CA ALA A 145 3.87 11.63 2.12
C ALA A 145 4.77 10.62 1.41
N THR A 146 4.93 10.78 0.09
CA THR A 146 5.69 9.85 -0.78
C THR A 146 7.15 9.67 -0.38
N ARG A 147 7.74 10.64 0.35
CA ARG A 147 9.10 10.52 0.93
C ARG A 147 9.27 9.30 1.82
N ASN A 148 8.19 8.85 2.46
CA ASN A 148 8.22 7.70 3.37
C ASN A 148 8.45 6.37 2.63
N ASP A 149 8.21 6.32 1.31
CA ASP A 149 8.51 5.11 0.51
C ASP A 149 10.01 4.81 0.49
N ALA A 150 10.85 5.84 0.38
CA ALA A 150 12.30 5.67 0.42
C ALA A 150 12.76 5.11 1.78
N LEU A 151 12.24 5.68 2.87
CA LEU A 151 12.55 5.24 4.23
C LEU A 151 12.18 3.76 4.45
N ARG A 152 10.98 3.35 4.04
CA ARG A 152 10.52 1.95 4.12
C ARG A 152 11.43 1.01 3.33
N ARG A 153 11.70 1.35 2.07
CA ARG A 153 12.50 0.49 1.16
C ARG A 153 13.95 0.34 1.62
N ASP A 154 14.54 1.41 2.14
CA ASP A 154 15.90 1.37 2.65
C ASP A 154 16.00 0.49 3.89
N LEU A 155 15.00 0.57 4.78
CA LEU A 155 14.95 -0.31 5.96
C LEU A 155 14.80 -1.77 5.54
N ASP A 156 13.87 -2.07 4.63
CA ASP A 156 13.68 -3.42 4.10
C ASP A 156 14.95 -3.95 3.42
N ARG A 157 15.70 -3.07 2.73
CA ARG A 157 16.99 -3.44 2.13
C ARG A 157 18.01 -3.78 3.19
N ALA A 158 18.16 -2.96 4.23
CA ALA A 158 19.09 -3.21 5.33
C ALA A 158 18.78 -4.55 6.00
N ILE A 159 17.51 -4.80 6.36
CA ILE A 159 17.06 -6.06 6.97
C ILE A 159 17.36 -7.25 6.05
N ARG A 160 17.08 -7.15 4.74
CA ARG A 160 17.38 -8.23 3.79
C ARG A 160 18.87 -8.52 3.70
N GLN A 161 19.72 -7.50 3.56
CA GLN A 161 21.17 -7.69 3.44
C GLN A 161 21.76 -8.28 4.71
N ARG A 162 21.34 -7.79 5.88
CA ARG A 162 21.67 -8.37 7.19
C ARG A 162 21.32 -9.86 7.25
N ASN A 163 20.09 -10.22 6.90
CA ASN A 163 19.62 -11.60 6.93
C ASN A 163 20.36 -12.51 5.94
N VAL A 164 20.75 -11.99 4.77
CA VAL A 164 21.58 -12.74 3.81
C VAL A 164 22.96 -13.02 4.39
N LEU A 165 23.60 -12.00 4.98
CA LEU A 165 24.92 -12.14 5.61
C LEU A 165 24.90 -13.18 6.73
N LEU A 166 23.92 -13.11 7.63
CA LEU A 166 23.76 -14.08 8.72
C LEU A 166 23.56 -15.52 8.20
N LYS A 167 22.75 -15.68 7.15
CA LYS A 167 22.56 -16.99 6.50
C LYS A 167 23.83 -17.53 5.87
N GLN A 168 24.59 -16.69 5.18
CA GLN A 168 25.87 -17.07 4.55
C GLN A 168 26.94 -17.44 5.58
N SER A 169 26.91 -16.77 6.73
CA SER A 169 27.87 -17.01 7.82
C SER A 169 27.64 -18.35 8.53
N GLY A 170 26.50 -19.02 8.33
CA GLY A 170 26.27 -20.38 8.85
C GLY A 170 26.43 -20.53 10.37
N GLY A 171 26.26 -19.46 11.13
CA GLY A 171 26.48 -19.41 12.59
C GLY A 171 27.92 -19.12 13.03
N ARG A 172 28.86 -18.84 12.12
CA ARG A 172 30.22 -18.40 12.43
C ARG A 172 30.55 -17.14 11.63
N LEU A 173 30.57 -16.00 12.32
CA LEU A 173 30.99 -14.74 11.75
C LEU A 173 32.53 -14.71 11.74
N ASP A 174 33.13 -14.58 10.56
CA ASP A 174 34.51 -14.15 10.46
C ASP A 174 34.62 -12.63 10.70
N GLU A 175 35.84 -12.12 10.83
CA GLU A 175 36.09 -10.71 11.16
C GLU A 175 35.47 -9.75 10.11
N ALA A 176 35.57 -10.09 8.83
CA ALA A 176 35.01 -9.28 7.75
C ALA A 176 33.48 -9.27 7.76
N ALA A 177 32.86 -10.43 8.01
CA ALA A 177 31.42 -10.56 8.17
C ALA A 177 30.92 -9.82 9.41
N SER A 178 31.66 -9.84 10.52
CA SER A 178 31.33 -9.09 11.73
C SER A 178 31.29 -7.58 11.46
N VAL A 179 32.34 -7.02 10.86
CA VAL A 179 32.38 -5.59 10.51
C VAL A 179 31.25 -5.21 9.55
N THR A 180 30.95 -6.07 8.58
CA THR A 180 29.84 -5.84 7.64
C THR A 180 28.48 -5.90 8.35
N LEU A 181 28.32 -6.79 9.33
CA LEU A 181 27.12 -6.90 10.13
C LEU A 181 26.90 -5.62 10.96
N ASP A 182 27.94 -5.11 11.61
CA ASP A 182 27.87 -3.86 12.39
C ASP A 182 27.40 -2.66 11.54
N VAL A 183 27.86 -2.58 10.29
CA VAL A 183 27.41 -1.54 9.34
C VAL A 183 25.91 -1.68 9.04
N TRP A 184 25.42 -2.90 8.82
CA TRP A 184 24.00 -3.13 8.59
C TRP A 184 23.15 -2.90 9.83
N ASP A 185 23.67 -3.21 11.01
CA ASP A 185 22.97 -3.05 12.29
C ASP A 185 22.85 -1.57 12.64
N GLY A 186 23.91 -0.79 12.46
CA GLY A 186 23.86 0.67 12.56
C GLY A 186 22.87 1.29 11.58
N ARG A 187 22.86 0.84 10.32
CA ARG A 187 21.90 1.34 9.31
C ARG A 187 20.45 0.94 9.63
N MET A 188 20.24 -0.28 10.12
CA MET A 188 18.93 -0.78 10.54
C MET A 188 18.42 0.01 11.75
N ALA A 189 19.27 0.29 12.73
CA ALA A 189 18.94 1.10 13.90
C ALA A 189 18.48 2.51 13.49
N GLU A 190 19.28 3.21 12.67
CA GLU A 190 18.98 4.56 12.21
C GLU A 190 17.63 4.63 11.46
N LEU A 191 17.42 3.73 10.49
CA LEU A 191 16.22 3.71 9.67
C LEU A 191 14.99 3.24 10.48
N GLY A 192 15.17 2.26 11.35
CA GLY A 192 14.12 1.71 12.20
C GLY A 192 13.61 2.71 13.21
N ASP A 193 14.50 3.47 13.85
CA ASP A 193 14.12 4.55 14.78
C ASP A 193 13.33 5.65 14.05
N ARG A 194 13.80 6.08 12.88
CA ARG A 194 13.11 7.08 12.06
C ARG A 194 11.71 6.63 11.67
N LEU A 195 11.57 5.42 11.11
CA LEU A 195 10.26 4.89 10.74
C LEU A 195 9.37 4.67 11.97
N GLY A 196 9.94 4.25 13.09
CA GLY A 196 9.23 4.10 14.35
C GLY A 196 8.63 5.42 14.84
N ARG A 197 9.36 6.54 14.76
CA ARG A 197 8.84 7.88 15.10
C ARG A 197 7.69 8.31 14.19
N GLU A 198 7.81 8.06 12.89
CA GLU A 198 6.73 8.36 11.94
C GLU A 198 5.47 7.52 12.25
N ARG A 199 5.62 6.23 12.57
CA ARG A 199 4.51 5.35 12.96
C ARG A 199 3.83 5.80 14.25
N GLU A 200 4.61 6.14 15.27
CA GLU A 200 4.07 6.69 16.53
C GLU A 200 3.28 7.97 16.28
N ALA A 201 3.86 8.92 15.55
CA ALA A 201 3.18 10.16 15.21
C ALA A 201 1.89 9.91 14.41
N LEU A 202 1.87 8.91 13.51
CA LEU A 202 0.65 8.49 12.83
C LEU A 202 -0.39 7.93 13.81
N VAL A 203 0.00 7.04 14.72
CA VAL A 203 -0.91 6.44 15.71
C VAL A 203 -1.52 7.52 16.61
N SER A 204 -0.72 8.45 17.14
CA SER A 204 -1.24 9.57 17.95
C SER A 204 -2.19 10.49 17.18
N ARG A 205 -1.99 10.64 15.86
CA ARG A 205 -2.92 11.42 15.02
C ARG A 205 -4.20 10.65 14.69
N LEU A 206 -4.13 9.33 14.61
CA LEU A 206 -5.29 8.47 14.32
C LEU A 206 -6.18 8.26 15.54
N GLU A 207 -5.60 8.18 16.74
CA GLU A 207 -6.33 7.91 17.98
C GLU A 207 -7.58 8.79 18.17
N PRO A 208 -7.51 10.14 18.13
CA PRO A 208 -8.70 10.96 18.31
C PRO A 208 -9.75 10.73 17.21
N LEU A 209 -9.32 10.47 15.97
CA LEU A 209 -10.23 10.20 14.85
C LEU A 209 -10.95 8.86 15.02
N VAL A 210 -10.26 7.86 15.55
CA VAL A 210 -10.81 6.52 15.81
C VAL A 210 -11.77 6.55 17.00
N VAL A 211 -11.43 7.26 18.08
CA VAL A 211 -12.33 7.49 19.21
C VAL A 211 -13.61 8.19 18.76
N GLU A 212 -13.48 9.26 17.99
CA GLU A 212 -14.64 10.00 17.46
C GLU A 212 -15.50 9.12 16.54
N ALA A 213 -14.89 8.41 15.58
CA ALA A 213 -15.59 7.54 14.67
C ALA A 213 -16.32 6.40 15.40
N TYR A 214 -15.68 5.81 16.42
CA TYR A 214 -16.29 4.77 17.23
C TYR A 214 -17.48 5.29 18.01
N ALA A 215 -17.36 6.43 18.69
CA ALA A 215 -18.44 7.03 19.46
C ALA A 215 -19.69 7.31 18.59
N ARG A 216 -19.49 7.79 17.35
CA ARG A 216 -20.58 8.02 16.39
C ARG A 216 -21.28 6.73 15.96
N LEU A 217 -20.57 5.61 15.88
CA LEU A 217 -21.10 4.33 15.41
C LEU A 217 -21.73 3.50 16.53
N ALA A 218 -21.08 3.43 17.69
CA ALA A 218 -21.50 2.61 18.82
C ALA A 218 -22.64 3.25 19.61
N GLY A 219 -22.80 4.57 19.57
CA GLY A 219 -23.82 5.30 20.32
C GLY A 219 -23.57 5.37 21.84
N GLU A 220 -22.55 4.67 22.34
CA GLU A 220 -22.12 4.64 23.73
C GLU A 220 -20.60 4.90 23.80
N SER A 221 -20.16 5.52 24.90
CA SER A 221 -18.75 5.77 25.16
C SER A 221 -18.10 4.49 25.69
N ALA A 222 -17.06 4.02 25.00
CA ALA A 222 -16.19 2.94 25.48
C ALA A 222 -14.77 3.48 25.64
N GLU A 223 -14.02 2.94 26.59
CA GLU A 223 -12.58 3.20 26.68
C GLU A 223 -11.89 2.57 25.47
N LEU A 224 -11.49 3.42 24.53
CA LEU A 224 -10.79 3.06 23.30
C LEU A 224 -9.52 3.90 23.19
N GLY A 225 -8.41 3.25 22.86
CA GLY A 225 -7.12 3.92 22.65
C GLY A 225 -6.28 3.19 21.62
N LEU A 226 -5.30 3.89 21.06
CA LEU A 226 -4.33 3.32 20.13
C LEU A 226 -2.92 3.64 20.63
N ALA A 227 -2.10 2.60 20.77
CA ALA A 227 -0.72 2.75 21.23
C ALA A 227 0.26 2.06 20.28
N TYR A 228 1.38 2.74 20.01
CA TYR A 228 2.52 2.17 19.29
C TYR A 228 3.53 1.61 20.30
N CYS A 229 3.52 0.29 20.52
CA CYS A 229 4.32 -0.37 21.56
C CYS A 229 5.36 -1.36 20.97
N PRO A 230 6.43 -0.87 20.32
CA PRO A 230 7.53 -1.75 19.90
C PRO A 230 8.43 -2.10 21.10
N PRO A 231 8.70 -3.39 21.40
CA PRO A 231 9.51 -3.79 22.55
C PRO A 231 10.93 -3.20 22.55
N TRP A 232 11.53 -3.06 21.37
CA TRP A 232 12.89 -2.54 21.22
C TRP A 232 13.02 -1.05 21.56
N ARG A 233 11.93 -0.29 21.76
CA ARG A 233 12.02 1.12 22.13
C ARG A 233 12.35 1.37 23.59
N GLU A 234 12.19 0.37 24.46
CA GLU A 234 12.53 0.53 25.88
C GLU A 234 14.04 0.72 26.07
N GLN A 235 14.85 0.11 25.20
CA GLN A 235 16.32 0.16 25.22
C GLN A 235 16.91 0.81 23.95
N GLY A 236 16.11 0.99 22.89
CA GLY A 236 16.58 1.49 21.59
C GLY A 236 16.99 0.34 20.65
N LEU A 237 16.83 0.55 19.34
CA LEU A 237 17.05 -0.52 18.37
C LEU A 237 18.51 -0.95 18.27
N ALA A 238 19.46 -0.03 18.45
CA ALA A 238 20.88 -0.35 18.47
C ALA A 238 21.24 -1.27 19.66
N GLU A 239 20.76 -0.95 20.85
CA GLU A 239 20.99 -1.77 22.06
C GLU A 239 20.27 -3.12 21.97
N ALA A 240 19.09 -3.16 21.34
CA ALA A 240 18.37 -4.40 21.09
C ALA A 240 19.01 -5.32 20.03
N LEU A 241 19.94 -4.80 19.23
CA LEU A 241 20.66 -5.56 18.20
C LEU A 241 22.03 -6.06 18.68
N ALA A 242 22.59 -5.46 19.74
CA ALA A 242 23.85 -5.85 20.37
C ALA A 242 23.71 -7.16 21.16
#